data_AF-A0A2R6AZW2-F1
#
_entry.id   AF-A0A2R6AZW2-F1
#
_cell.length_a   1.000
_cell.length_b   1.000
_cell.length_c   1.000
_cell.angle_alpha   90.00
_cell.angle_beta   90.00
_cell.angle_gamma   90.00
#
_symmetry.space_group_name_H-M   'P 1'
#
loop_
_entity.id
_entity.type
_entity.pdbx_description
1 polymer ?
#
loop_
_entity_poly.entity_id
_entity_poly.type
_entity_poly.pdbx_seq_one_letter_code
_entity_poly.pdbx_strand_id
1 'polypeptide(L)'
;MRLSRIGFFTLVIHRGFPLERVAQVCIKMYPSGRIYVVFFVEEPETQGSSKEAERAVGLDVGLTRLATLSDRWPLPWEPEAA
;
A
#
# COMPACT_ATOMS: atom_id res chain seq x y z
N MET A 1 9.46 20.45 -11.17
CA MET A 1 9.99 19.91 -9.89
C MET A 1 11.50 20.15 -9.84
N ARG A 2 12.07 20.57 -8.70
CA ARG A 2 13.52 20.85 -8.57
C ARG A 2 14.18 19.75 -7.73
N LEU A 3 15.13 19.04 -8.33
CA LEU A 3 15.88 17.99 -7.67
C LEU A 3 17.28 18.47 -7.31
N SER A 4 17.61 18.37 -6.03
CA SER A 4 18.95 18.67 -5.54
C SER A 4 19.98 17.82 -6.29
N ARG A 5 20.96 18.48 -6.92
CA ARG A 5 22.06 17.91 -7.73
C ARG A 5 21.71 17.34 -9.12
N ILE A 6 20.43 17.34 -9.51
CA ILE A 6 20.00 16.80 -10.82
C ILE A 6 19.40 17.89 -11.72
N GLY A 7 18.94 18.99 -11.13
CA GLY A 7 18.43 20.15 -11.86
C GLY A 7 16.91 20.21 -11.91
N PHE A 8 16.39 20.77 -12.99
CA PHE A 8 14.96 21.02 -13.18
C PHE A 8 14.37 20.08 -14.23
N PHE A 9 13.22 19.47 -13.90
CA PHE A 9 12.45 18.65 -14.84
C PHE A 9 11.02 19.18 -14.93
N THR A 10 10.57 19.32 -16.18
CA THR A 10 9.16 19.55 -16.51
C THR A 10 8.51 18.20 -16.71
N LEU A 11 7.49 17.91 -15.91
CA LEU A 11 6.69 16.70 -16.03
C LEU A 11 5.29 17.09 -16.49
N VAL A 12 4.82 16.48 -17.57
CA VAL A 12 3.43 16.60 -18.01
C VAL A 12 2.64 15.49 -17.33
N ILE A 13 1.81 15.88 -16.37
CA ILE A 13 1.00 14.96 -15.57
C ILE A 13 -0.43 14.97 -16.09
N HIS A 14 -1.11 13.83 -16.04
CA HIS A 14 -2.53 13.74 -16.36
C HIS A 14 -3.38 14.65 -15.46
N ARG A 15 -4.40 15.29 -16.01
CA ARG A 15 -5.23 16.28 -15.28
C ARG A 15 -5.93 15.73 -14.04
N GLY A 16 -6.31 14.46 -14.08
CA GLY A 16 -6.97 13.77 -12.95
C GLY A 16 -6.01 13.11 -11.97
N PHE A 17 -4.71 13.39 -12.06
CA PHE A 17 -3.73 12.81 -11.13
C PHE A 17 -3.84 13.53 -9.77
N PRO A 18 -3.97 12.79 -8.66
CA PRO A 18 -4.19 13.36 -7.32
C PRO A 18 -2.89 13.89 -6.73
N LEU A 19 -2.40 15.02 -7.26
CA LEU A 19 -1.12 15.60 -6.87
C LEU A 19 -1.09 16.04 -5.39
N GLU A 20 -2.24 16.47 -4.89
CA GLU A 20 -2.48 16.86 -3.50
C GLU A 20 -2.34 15.72 -2.49
N ARG A 21 -2.40 14.46 -2.95
CA ARG A 21 -2.25 13.25 -2.13
C ARG A 21 -0.87 12.62 -2.27
N VAL A 22 0.04 13.23 -3.02
CA VAL A 22 1.41 12.74 -3.15
C VAL A 22 2.17 13.05 -1.86
N ALA A 23 2.49 12.00 -1.10
CA ALA A 23 3.31 12.10 0.11
C ALA A 23 4.81 12.10 -0.21
N GLN A 24 5.21 11.37 -1.25
CA GLN A 24 6.63 11.26 -1.61
C GLN A 24 6.82 11.08 -3.12
N VAL A 25 7.90 11.66 -3.64
CA VAL A 25 8.35 11.45 -5.02
C VAL A 25 9.74 10.83 -5.00
N CYS A 26 9.88 9.66 -5.60
CA CYS A 26 11.15 8.98 -5.79
C CYS A 26 11.58 9.10 -7.25
N ILE A 27 12.85 9.42 -7.48
CA ILE A 27 13.40 9.52 -8.83
C ILE A 27 14.62 8.62 -8.97
N LYS A 28 14.59 7.77 -9.98
CA LYS A 28 15.67 6.87 -10.33
C LYS A 28 16.18 7.16 -11.73
N MET A 29 17.44 7.56 -11.82
CA MET A 29 18.13 7.76 -13.09
C MET A 29 19.03 6.57 -13.39
N TYR A 30 19.04 6.16 -14.66
CA TYR A 30 19.96 5.14 -15.16
C TYR A 30 21.03 5.76 -16.05
N PRO A 31 22.25 5.19 -16.12
CA PRO A 31 23.30 5.66 -17.02
C PRO A 31 22.88 5.71 -18.51
N SER A 32 21.85 4.96 -18.89
CA SER A 32 21.24 5.01 -20.22
C SER A 32 20.45 6.29 -20.52
N GLY A 33 20.34 7.21 -19.56
CA GLY A 33 19.53 8.43 -19.67
C GLY A 33 18.04 8.21 -19.35
N ARG A 34 17.63 6.99 -19.01
CA ARG A 34 16.24 6.72 -18.59
C ARG A 34 16.01 7.25 -17.17
N ILE A 35 14.92 7.99 -17.00
CA ILE A 35 14.50 8.55 -15.72
C ILE A 35 13.13 7.95 -15.36
N TYR A 36 13.06 7.35 -14.18
CA TYR A 36 11.82 6.83 -13.61
C TYR A 36 11.40 7.75 -12.47
N VAL A 37 10.17 8.24 -12.55
CA VAL A 37 9.54 9.07 -11.50
C VAL A 37 8.42 8.25 -10.89
N VAL A 38 8.53 7.99 -9.59
CA VAL A 38 7.56 7.21 -8.82
C VAL A 38 6.92 8.13 -7.80
N PHE A 39 5.59 8.16 -7.80
CA PHE A 39 4.79 8.92 -6.85
C PHE A 39 4.21 7.96 -5.82
N PHE A 40 4.49 8.19 -4.55
CA PHE A 40 3.77 7.56 -3.45
C PHE A 40 2.57 8.44 -3.12
N VAL A 41 1.38 7.96 -3.47
CA VAL A 41 0.12 8.63 -3.26
C VAL A 41 -0.53 7.99 -2.04
N GLU A 42 -0.84 8.78 -1.03
CA GLU A 42 -1.62 8.32 0.11
C GLU A 42 -3.04 8.01 -0.35
N GLU A 43 -3.55 6.83 0.02
CA GLU A 43 -4.98 6.55 -0.09
C GLU A 43 -5.74 7.44 0.88
N PRO A 44 -6.94 7.95 0.50
CA PRO A 44 -7.73 8.66 1.48
C PRO A 44 -8.04 7.66 2.57
N GLU A 45 -7.94 8.05 3.84
CA GLU A 45 -8.31 7.12 4.92
C GLU A 45 -9.71 6.59 4.62
N THR A 46 -9.78 5.32 4.19
CA THR A 46 -11.02 4.59 4.18
C THR A 46 -11.38 4.53 5.64
N GLN A 47 -12.31 5.40 6.05
CA GLN A 47 -13.05 5.26 7.29
C GLN A 47 -13.84 3.95 7.19
N GLY A 48 -13.13 2.82 7.24
CA GLY A 48 -13.70 1.57 7.64
C GLY A 48 -14.05 1.80 9.09
N SER A 49 -15.35 1.97 9.35
CA SER A 49 -15.91 1.89 10.69
C SER A 49 -15.15 0.83 11.46
N SER A 50 -14.50 1.22 12.55
CA SER A 50 -13.87 0.30 13.50
C SER A 50 -14.96 -0.58 14.09
N LYS A 51 -15.44 -1.55 13.32
CA LYS A 51 -16.10 -2.71 13.85
C LYS A 51 -15.01 -3.46 14.58
N GLU A 52 -15.30 -3.79 15.82
CA GLU A 52 -14.47 -4.72 16.59
C GLU A 52 -14.15 -5.93 15.72
N ALA A 53 -12.88 -6.40 15.74
CA ALA A 53 -12.43 -7.43 14.83
C ALA A 53 -13.27 -8.71 15.01
N GLU A 54 -14.21 -8.95 14.09
CA GLU A 54 -15.19 -10.04 14.18
C GLU A 54 -14.53 -11.43 14.09
N ARG A 55 -13.29 -11.51 13.56
CA ARG A 55 -12.60 -12.78 13.33
C ARG A 55 -11.09 -12.66 13.50
N ALA A 56 -10.51 -13.65 14.17
CA ALA A 56 -9.07 -13.89 14.20
C ALA A 56 -8.68 -14.88 13.08
N VAL A 57 -7.62 -14.54 12.35
CA VAL A 57 -7.01 -15.39 11.32
C VAL A 57 -5.51 -15.49 11.62
N GLY A 58 -5.00 -16.71 11.68
CA GLY A 58 -3.57 -16.97 11.75
C GLY A 58 -2.95 -16.89 10.35
N LEU A 59 -1.86 -16.14 10.21
CA LEU A 59 -1.02 -16.11 9.01
C LEU A 59 0.39 -16.57 9.39
N ASP A 60 0.80 -17.70 8.81
CA ASP A 60 2.17 -18.21 8.89
C ASP A 60 2.89 -18.04 7.55
N VAL A 61 4.13 -17.55 7.58
CA VAL A 61 4.94 -17.24 6.39
C VAL A 61 6.18 -18.13 6.41
N GLY A 62 6.24 -19.09 5.48
CA GLY A 62 7.26 -20.12 5.47
C GLY A 62 8.13 -20.12 4.21
N LEU A 63 9.25 -20.85 4.30
CA LEU A 63 10.20 -21.01 3.18
C LEU A 63 9.64 -21.90 2.07
N THR A 64 8.93 -22.98 2.44
CA THR A 64 8.32 -23.91 1.49
C THR A 64 6.95 -23.43 1.02
N ARG A 65 6.23 -22.69 1.86
CA ARG A 65 4.93 -22.09 1.56
C ARG A 65 4.95 -20.63 1.97
N LEU A 66 4.78 -19.75 1.00
CA LEU A 66 4.85 -18.30 1.21
C LEU A 66 3.83 -17.81 2.24
N ALA A 67 2.62 -18.36 2.22
CA ALA A 67 1.57 -18.00 3.18
C ALA A 67 0.70 -19.23 3.46
N THR A 68 0.50 -19.53 4.75
CA THR A 68 -0.49 -20.49 5.25
C THR A 68 -1.46 -19.73 6.12
N LEU A 69 -2.76 -19.89 5.85
CA LEU A 69 -3.83 -19.23 6.59
C LEU A 69 -4.61 -20.27 7.40
N SER A 70 -4.97 -19.91 8.64
CA SER A 70 -5.92 -20.66 9.45
C SER A 70 -6.97 -19.73 10.04
N ASP A 71 -8.22 -20.16 9.97
CA ASP A 71 -9.31 -19.54 10.69
C ASP A 71 -9.58 -20.31 11.99
N ARG A 72 -10.14 -19.61 12.98
CA ARG A 72 -10.67 -20.28 14.17
C ARG A 72 -11.98 -20.98 13.79
N TRP A 73 -12.05 -22.29 14.04
CA TRP A 73 -13.32 -23.02 14.04
C TRP A 73 -14.09 -22.68 15.34
N PRO A 74 -15.40 -22.38 15.29
CA PRO A 74 -16.20 -22.18 16.50
C PRO A 74 -16.16 -23.44 17.38
N LEU A 75 -15.95 -23.28 18.70
CA LEU A 75 -16.05 -24.45 19.58
C LEU A 75 -17.51 -24.92 19.64
N PRO A 76 -17.79 -26.24 19.77
CA PRO A 76 -19.15 -26.79 19.72
C PRO A 76 -20.13 -26.23 20.75
N TRP A 77 -19.64 -25.55 21.78
CA TRP A 77 -20.40 -24.98 22.89
C TRP A 77 -20.37 -23.45 22.96
N GLU A 78 -19.75 -22.78 21.98
CA GLU A 78 -19.87 -21.33 21.85
C GLU A 78 -21.18 -21.01 21.11
N PRO A 79 -22.06 -20.16 21.65
CA PRO A 79 -23.28 -19.77 20.94
C PRO A 79 -22.90 -19.02 19.66
N GLU A 80 -23.63 -19.28 18.57
CA GLU A 80 -23.51 -18.47 17.35
C GLU A 80 -23.71 -17.00 17.73
N ALA A 81 -22.70 -16.18 17.46
CA ALA A 81 -22.83 -14.74 17.60
C ALA A 81 -23.92 -14.26 16.65
N ALA A 82 -25.02 -13.76 17.23
CA ALA A 82 -26.20 -13.23 16.53
C ALA A 82 -25.91 -11.94 15.77
#